data_AF-A0A412DSQ3-F1
#
_entry.id   AF-A0A412DSQ3-F1
#
_cell.length_a   1.000
_cell.length_b   1.000
_cell.length_c   1.000
_cell.angle_alpha   90.00
_cell.angle_beta   90.00
_cell.angle_gamma   90.00
#
_symmetry.space_group_name_H-M   'P 1'
#
loop_
_entity.id
_entity.type
_entity.pdbx_description
1 polymer ?
#
loop_
_entity_poly.entity_id
_entity_poly.type
_entity_poly.pdbx_seq_one_letter_code
_entity_poly.pdbx_strand_id
1 'polypeptide(L)'
;MESNMKKVFQYMTTLLLLLVVGTSCEEGNDNWRIITDAQPGAYITGDATIYSATATSSQLVAAPLDGAPEGTNVIGIYTWLKSNGSFTILNVDEEGNEINYGKGDVVASTPAETVALAAGGTPFTVAEDGLYYVAMNKADNQLTIIPATFGIIGDATPLQWNGETAMQASYNETQATVEYTISDVTLDKKEMKFRYSGDWGLEFPYQGGKVKLHTNMGYNGDNASAISEAFSECKGGGANFQVGKAGVYTVTLKLDLRTGQFSAKAVCTAEDTSSATLPEKMFVNGDAWGWQQDWSTAPEMIPVHSHDGMFWGIYYLQAGYGMKFNNEKSWSTGENFGVENEDPKGYGEYPAGGSNLKVADTGYYLVIVSCTLSADKKSINRKVILAEPKLFLRGACAGGWADAGAGRPDDSEVAFTLSSDGTAYEAVAAGDGDLRIYVSTGIQGVDWWQSEFLLRDGKIEYRGKGGDQEPRVQIETGKTVTLDFRTNTGTIQ
;
A
#
# COMPACT_ATOMS: atom_id res chain seq x y z
N MET A 1 38.67 -26.23 -52.29
CA MET A 1 37.70 -25.18 -51.88
C MET A 1 36.25 -25.66 -51.95
N GLU A 2 35.89 -26.69 -52.73
CA GLU A 2 34.49 -27.14 -52.87
C GLU A 2 33.90 -27.88 -51.66
N SER A 3 34.72 -28.57 -50.85
CA SER A 3 34.21 -29.36 -49.71
C SER A 3 33.77 -28.52 -48.50
N ASN A 4 34.33 -27.32 -48.30
CA ASN A 4 33.95 -26.44 -47.21
C ASN A 4 32.70 -25.62 -47.54
N MET A 5 32.46 -25.33 -48.82
CA MET A 5 31.30 -24.56 -49.28
C MET A 5 29.99 -25.34 -49.15
N LYS A 6 30.03 -26.68 -49.34
CA LYS A 6 28.86 -27.57 -49.10
C LYS A 6 28.45 -27.64 -47.63
N LYS A 7 29.41 -27.63 -46.70
CA LYS A 7 29.12 -27.64 -45.26
C LYS A 7 28.55 -26.30 -44.79
N VAL A 8 29.07 -25.18 -45.30
CA VAL A 8 28.52 -23.85 -45.00
C VAL A 8 27.10 -23.68 -45.56
N PHE A 9 26.82 -24.21 -46.76
CA PHE A 9 25.45 -24.24 -47.30
C PHE A 9 24.52 -25.13 -46.48
N GLN A 10 24.98 -26.30 -46.02
CA GLN A 10 24.18 -27.15 -45.11
C GLN A 10 23.89 -26.43 -43.80
N TYR A 11 24.88 -25.81 -43.15
CA TYR A 11 24.65 -25.08 -41.90
C TYR A 11 23.76 -23.84 -42.07
N MET A 12 23.87 -23.11 -43.18
CA MET A 12 22.95 -22.02 -43.51
C MET A 12 21.52 -22.49 -43.82
N THR A 13 21.37 -23.66 -44.47
CA THR A 13 20.04 -24.22 -44.78
C THR A 13 19.39 -24.81 -43.52
N THR A 14 20.16 -25.40 -42.60
CA THR A 14 19.68 -25.86 -41.30
C THR A 14 19.37 -24.70 -40.36
N LEU A 15 20.14 -23.59 -40.42
CA LEU A 15 19.86 -22.38 -39.65
C LEU A 15 18.63 -21.61 -40.19
N LEU A 16 18.42 -21.59 -41.52
CA LEU A 16 17.19 -21.06 -42.12
C LEU A 16 15.97 -21.96 -41.85
N LEU A 17 16.13 -23.30 -41.81
CA LEU A 17 15.05 -24.19 -41.39
C LEU A 17 14.71 -23.99 -39.91
N LEU A 18 15.69 -23.77 -39.03
CA LEU A 18 15.50 -23.47 -37.60
C LEU A 18 14.93 -22.06 -37.35
N LEU A 19 15.19 -21.10 -38.23
CA LEU A 19 14.58 -19.75 -38.19
C LEU A 19 13.16 -19.70 -38.78
N VAL A 20 12.73 -20.74 -39.50
CA VAL A 20 11.34 -20.89 -40.00
C VAL A 20 10.47 -21.77 -39.08
N VAL A 21 11.03 -22.42 -38.05
CA VAL A 21 10.25 -23.02 -36.94
C VAL A 21 9.93 -21.99 -35.84
N GLY A 22 10.19 -20.70 -36.10
CA GLY A 22 10.16 -19.63 -35.10
C GLY A 22 9.09 -18.57 -35.28
N THR A 23 8.06 -18.76 -36.12
CA THR A 23 6.86 -17.88 -36.16
C THR A 23 5.71 -18.57 -36.89
N SER A 24 5.17 -19.63 -36.29
CA SER A 24 3.76 -20.04 -36.39
C SER A 24 3.60 -21.34 -35.61
N CYS A 25 3.66 -21.27 -34.28
CA CYS A 25 2.68 -22.07 -33.57
C CYS A 25 1.34 -21.43 -33.93
N GLU A 26 0.67 -21.93 -34.97
CA GLU A 26 -0.76 -22.12 -34.82
C GLU A 26 -0.89 -22.92 -33.52
N GLU A 27 -1.24 -22.25 -32.42
CA GLU A 27 -1.65 -22.93 -31.20
C GLU A 27 -2.79 -23.84 -31.62
N GLY A 28 -2.44 -25.12 -31.77
CA GLY A 28 -3.25 -26.13 -32.41
C GLY A 28 -4.62 -26.16 -31.78
N ASN A 29 -5.61 -26.21 -32.66
CA ASN A 29 -7.02 -26.49 -32.45
C ASN A 29 -7.30 -27.86 -31.76
N ASP A 30 -6.35 -28.41 -31.01
CA ASP A 30 -6.38 -29.78 -30.48
C ASP A 30 -7.40 -29.94 -29.33
N ASN A 31 -7.79 -28.84 -28.68
CA ASN A 31 -8.79 -28.83 -27.61
C ASN A 31 -10.24 -28.86 -28.14
N TRP A 32 -10.45 -28.59 -29.43
CA TRP A 32 -11.77 -28.56 -30.07
C TRP A 32 -12.06 -29.86 -30.81
N ARG A 33 -11.85 -30.98 -30.11
CA ARG A 33 -12.17 -32.30 -30.64
C ARG A 33 -13.67 -32.53 -30.58
N ILE A 34 -14.32 -32.51 -31.73
CA ILE A 34 -15.72 -32.93 -31.87
C ILE A 34 -15.83 -34.39 -31.44
N ILE A 35 -16.78 -34.64 -30.54
CA ILE A 35 -17.09 -35.98 -30.07
C ILE A 35 -18.06 -36.60 -31.08
N THR A 36 -17.58 -37.60 -31.80
CA THR A 36 -18.33 -38.28 -32.88
C THR A 36 -19.00 -39.57 -32.43
N ASP A 37 -18.54 -40.15 -31.30
CA ASP A 37 -19.12 -41.30 -30.63
C ASP A 37 -19.56 -40.90 -29.22
N ALA A 38 -20.70 -41.40 -28.72
CA ALA A 38 -21.19 -41.10 -27.38
C ALA A 38 -20.13 -41.40 -26.30
N GLN A 39 -19.67 -40.37 -25.59
CA GLN A 39 -18.71 -40.50 -24.49
C GLN A 39 -19.39 -40.14 -23.17
N PRO A 40 -19.26 -40.95 -22.10
CA PRO A 40 -19.87 -40.67 -20.80
C PRO A 40 -19.52 -39.27 -20.30
N GLY A 41 -20.53 -38.52 -19.84
CA GLY A 41 -20.34 -37.14 -19.40
C GLY A 41 -21.56 -36.26 -19.62
N ALA A 42 -21.49 -35.02 -19.15
CA ALA A 42 -22.50 -34.00 -19.44
C ALA A 42 -21.88 -32.89 -20.29
N TYR A 43 -22.59 -32.45 -21.32
CA TYR A 43 -22.12 -31.49 -22.32
C TYR A 43 -23.15 -30.38 -22.49
N ILE A 44 -22.67 -29.15 -22.53
CA ILE A 44 -23.50 -28.01 -22.94
C ILE A 44 -23.49 -27.89 -24.46
N THR A 45 -24.66 -27.70 -25.08
CA THR A 45 -24.81 -27.55 -26.54
C THR A 45 -25.93 -26.58 -26.87
N GLY A 46 -25.80 -25.85 -27.98
CA GLY A 46 -26.85 -24.97 -28.47
C GLY A 46 -26.29 -23.70 -29.13
N ASP A 47 -27.14 -22.97 -29.83
CA ASP A 47 -26.80 -21.77 -30.58
C ASP A 47 -26.54 -20.55 -29.67
N ALA A 48 -26.98 -20.58 -28.41
CA ALA A 48 -26.53 -19.62 -27.39
C ALA A 48 -25.05 -19.80 -27.04
N THR A 49 -24.50 -21.00 -27.18
CA THR A 49 -23.17 -21.33 -26.69
C THR A 49 -22.14 -21.15 -27.79
N ILE A 50 -20.87 -21.13 -27.41
CA ILE A 50 -19.78 -21.16 -28.39
C ILE A 50 -19.64 -22.55 -29.04
N TYR A 51 -20.33 -23.59 -28.54
CA TYR A 51 -20.17 -24.99 -28.95
C TYR A 51 -21.31 -25.42 -29.89
N SER A 52 -21.05 -25.42 -31.19
CA SER A 52 -22.03 -25.82 -32.21
C SER A 52 -22.34 -27.31 -32.24
N ALA A 53 -21.55 -28.13 -31.54
CA ALA A 53 -21.71 -29.58 -31.39
C ALA A 53 -21.07 -30.05 -30.08
N THR A 54 -21.33 -31.30 -29.68
CA THR A 54 -20.62 -31.94 -28.57
C THR A 54 -19.13 -32.01 -28.85
N ALA A 55 -18.34 -31.48 -27.92
CA ALA A 55 -16.89 -31.48 -28.01
C ALA A 55 -16.28 -31.65 -26.62
N THR A 56 -15.00 -32.02 -26.57
CA THR A 56 -14.28 -32.09 -25.29
C THR A 56 -14.33 -30.77 -24.53
N SER A 57 -14.26 -29.64 -25.23
CA SER A 57 -14.36 -28.30 -24.64
C SER A 57 -15.77 -27.93 -24.13
N SER A 58 -16.82 -28.65 -24.56
CA SER A 58 -18.19 -28.40 -24.11
C SER A 58 -18.61 -29.29 -22.93
N GLN A 59 -17.72 -30.17 -22.47
CA GLN A 59 -17.95 -31.04 -21.32
C GLN A 59 -17.94 -30.23 -20.02
N LEU A 60 -18.93 -30.45 -19.17
CA LEU A 60 -18.95 -29.94 -17.81
C LEU A 60 -17.96 -30.75 -16.96
N VAL A 61 -17.10 -30.07 -16.21
CA VAL A 61 -16.04 -30.66 -15.37
C VAL A 61 -16.30 -30.38 -13.89
N ALA A 62 -15.54 -31.00 -12.99
CA ALA A 62 -15.71 -30.79 -11.55
C ALA A 62 -15.71 -29.30 -11.17
N ALA A 63 -16.72 -28.88 -10.42
CA ALA A 63 -16.85 -27.48 -10.02
C ALA A 63 -15.79 -27.08 -8.96
N PRO A 64 -15.24 -25.85 -9.01
CA PRO A 64 -14.31 -25.36 -7.99
C PRO A 64 -15.08 -24.95 -6.73
N LEU A 65 -15.44 -25.94 -5.90
CA LEU A 65 -16.24 -25.74 -4.70
C LEU A 65 -15.38 -25.34 -3.48
N ASP A 66 -15.93 -24.47 -2.65
CA ASP A 66 -15.33 -23.96 -1.41
C ASP A 66 -15.75 -24.86 -0.23
N GLY A 67 -14.82 -25.68 0.26
CA GLY A 67 -15.02 -26.50 1.46
C GLY A 67 -16.06 -27.63 1.32
N ALA A 68 -16.36 -28.07 0.10
CA ALA A 68 -17.32 -29.15 -0.12
C ALA A 68 -16.76 -30.53 0.26
N PRO A 69 -17.60 -31.46 0.78
CA PRO A 69 -17.19 -32.83 1.05
C PRO A 69 -16.65 -33.54 -0.19
N GLU A 70 -15.69 -34.44 0.00
CA GLU A 70 -15.21 -35.32 -1.07
C GLU A 70 -16.38 -36.12 -1.68
N GLY A 71 -16.40 -36.23 -3.01
CA GLY A 71 -17.49 -36.89 -3.73
C GLY A 71 -18.73 -36.02 -3.97
N THR A 72 -18.70 -34.73 -3.62
CA THR A 72 -19.77 -33.78 -3.99
C THR A 72 -19.94 -33.75 -5.51
N ASN A 73 -21.13 -34.13 -5.98
CA ASN A 73 -21.37 -34.41 -7.40
C ASN A 73 -21.93 -33.19 -8.15
N VAL A 74 -21.11 -32.13 -8.20
CA VAL A 74 -21.41 -30.92 -8.95
C VAL A 74 -20.35 -30.72 -10.03
N ILE A 75 -20.80 -30.59 -11.26
CA ILE A 75 -19.98 -30.26 -12.42
C ILE A 75 -20.43 -28.94 -13.02
N GLY A 76 -19.59 -28.29 -13.80
CA GLY A 76 -19.94 -27.06 -14.46
C GLY A 76 -18.92 -26.59 -15.48
N ILE A 77 -19.24 -25.46 -16.10
CA ILE A 77 -18.42 -24.85 -17.15
C ILE A 77 -18.60 -23.34 -17.14
N TYR A 78 -17.50 -22.61 -17.32
CA TYR A 78 -17.54 -21.21 -17.72
C TYR A 78 -17.71 -21.12 -19.23
N THR A 79 -18.76 -20.47 -19.70
CA THR A 79 -18.97 -20.24 -21.14
C THR A 79 -19.60 -18.88 -21.40
N TRP A 80 -19.27 -18.29 -22.55
CA TRP A 80 -20.05 -17.16 -23.07
C TRP A 80 -21.40 -17.69 -23.57
N LEU A 81 -22.48 -17.00 -23.20
CA LEU A 81 -23.84 -17.29 -23.66
C LEU A 81 -24.42 -16.06 -24.37
N LYS A 82 -25.04 -16.28 -25.52
CA LYS A 82 -25.76 -15.26 -26.32
C LYS A 82 -27.24 -15.27 -25.94
N SER A 83 -27.79 -14.09 -25.66
CA SER A 83 -29.20 -13.86 -25.28
C SER A 83 -30.20 -14.22 -26.38
N ASN A 84 -29.78 -14.19 -27.64
CA ASN A 84 -30.62 -14.48 -28.80
C ASN A 84 -30.66 -15.97 -29.19
N GLY A 85 -29.98 -16.84 -28.44
CA GLY A 85 -29.97 -18.28 -28.66
C GLY A 85 -30.56 -19.06 -27.49
N SER A 86 -30.44 -20.37 -27.57
CA SER A 86 -30.77 -21.29 -26.50
C SER A 86 -29.74 -22.41 -26.34
N PHE A 87 -29.78 -23.11 -25.22
CA PHE A 87 -28.91 -24.27 -24.97
C PHE A 87 -29.60 -25.37 -24.18
N THR A 88 -29.04 -26.57 -24.25
CA THR A 88 -29.46 -27.76 -23.52
C THR A 88 -28.26 -28.48 -22.92
N ILE A 89 -28.49 -29.39 -21.96
CA ILE A 89 -27.46 -30.23 -21.38
C ILE A 89 -27.66 -31.67 -21.85
N LEU A 90 -26.76 -32.15 -22.70
CA LEU A 90 -26.72 -33.55 -23.09
C LEU A 90 -25.97 -34.34 -22.02
N ASN A 91 -26.61 -35.33 -21.41
CA ASN A 91 -25.96 -36.30 -20.54
C ASN A 91 -25.86 -37.65 -21.24
N VAL A 92 -24.67 -38.22 -21.23
CA VAL A 92 -24.36 -39.56 -21.73
C VAL A 92 -23.94 -40.42 -20.54
N ASP A 93 -24.59 -41.55 -20.32
CA ASP A 93 -24.24 -42.50 -19.25
C ASP A 93 -23.08 -43.45 -19.64
N GLU A 94 -22.70 -44.36 -18.74
CA GLU A 94 -21.58 -45.30 -18.96
C GLU A 94 -21.90 -46.33 -20.06
N GLU A 95 -23.17 -46.62 -20.28
CA GLU A 95 -23.68 -47.49 -21.32
C GLU A 95 -23.84 -46.80 -22.69
N GLY A 96 -23.62 -45.48 -22.74
CA GLY A 96 -23.74 -44.66 -23.95
C GLY A 96 -25.16 -44.19 -24.27
N ASN A 97 -26.11 -44.30 -23.33
CA ASN A 97 -27.45 -43.74 -23.50
C ASN A 97 -27.42 -42.23 -23.34
N GLU A 98 -28.12 -41.54 -24.24
CA GLU A 98 -28.17 -40.09 -24.31
C GLU A 98 -29.51 -39.56 -23.78
N ILE A 99 -29.45 -38.59 -22.87
CA ILE A 99 -30.60 -37.83 -22.38
C ILE A 99 -30.29 -36.35 -22.56
N ASN A 100 -31.12 -35.64 -23.34
CA ASN A 100 -31.02 -34.20 -23.46
C ASN A 100 -31.95 -33.50 -22.46
N TYR A 101 -31.37 -32.67 -21.61
CA TYR A 101 -32.09 -31.95 -20.56
C TYR A 101 -32.32 -30.49 -20.93
N GLY A 102 -33.56 -30.05 -20.70
CA GLY A 102 -33.98 -28.65 -20.73
C GLY A 102 -34.51 -28.19 -19.37
N LYS A 103 -35.09 -26.99 -19.36
CA LYS A 103 -35.66 -26.33 -18.19
C LYS A 103 -36.92 -27.07 -17.71
N GLY A 104 -36.90 -27.51 -16.46
CA GLY A 104 -38.06 -27.94 -15.69
C GLY A 104 -38.51 -26.86 -14.70
N ASP A 105 -39.04 -27.29 -13.56
CA ASP A 105 -39.56 -26.38 -12.52
C ASP A 105 -38.43 -25.57 -11.85
N VAL A 106 -38.74 -24.32 -11.50
CA VAL A 106 -37.82 -23.46 -10.74
C VAL A 106 -37.72 -23.98 -9.29
N VAL A 107 -36.50 -24.25 -8.85
CA VAL A 107 -36.17 -24.74 -7.50
C VAL A 107 -35.78 -23.56 -6.59
N ALA A 108 -34.97 -22.64 -7.11
CA ALA A 108 -34.55 -21.43 -6.40
C ALA A 108 -34.29 -20.28 -7.40
N SER A 109 -34.39 -19.04 -6.93
CA SER A 109 -34.12 -17.85 -7.77
C SER A 109 -33.06 -16.93 -7.16
N THR A 110 -32.59 -17.23 -5.95
CA THR A 110 -31.58 -16.45 -5.24
C THR A 110 -30.50 -17.39 -4.71
N PRO A 111 -29.21 -17.02 -4.79
CA PRO A 111 -28.66 -15.83 -5.47
C PRO A 111 -28.63 -15.94 -7.00
N ALA A 112 -28.93 -17.12 -7.56
CA ALA A 112 -29.04 -17.37 -9.00
C ALA A 112 -30.21 -18.33 -9.31
N GLU A 113 -30.74 -18.29 -10.53
CA GLU A 113 -31.80 -19.22 -10.96
C GLU A 113 -31.26 -20.66 -10.95
N THR A 114 -31.95 -21.52 -10.18
CA THR A 114 -31.74 -22.96 -10.13
C THR A 114 -33.04 -23.64 -10.54
N VAL A 115 -32.97 -24.55 -11.50
CA VAL A 115 -34.12 -25.30 -11.98
C VAL A 115 -33.87 -26.80 -11.92
N ALA A 116 -34.94 -27.57 -11.81
CA ALA A 116 -34.89 -29.01 -12.07
C ALA A 116 -34.66 -29.25 -13.58
N LEU A 117 -33.86 -30.26 -13.90
CA LEU A 117 -33.64 -30.70 -15.28
C LEU A 117 -34.76 -31.64 -15.73
N ALA A 118 -35.35 -31.35 -16.88
CA ALA A 118 -36.41 -32.17 -17.48
C ALA A 118 -35.93 -32.79 -18.80
N ALA A 119 -36.07 -34.11 -18.94
CA ALA A 119 -35.72 -34.80 -20.18
C ALA A 119 -36.62 -34.33 -21.33
N GLY A 120 -36.02 -33.83 -22.41
CA GLY A 120 -36.75 -33.20 -23.52
C GLY A 120 -37.48 -31.89 -23.15
N GLY A 121 -37.10 -31.27 -22.03
CA GLY A 121 -37.67 -29.98 -21.59
C GLY A 121 -37.31 -28.82 -22.53
N THR A 122 -37.94 -27.66 -22.28
CA THR A 122 -37.68 -26.44 -23.06
C THR A 122 -36.20 -26.02 -22.96
N PRO A 123 -35.52 -25.65 -24.06
CA PRO A 123 -34.16 -25.13 -23.99
C PRO A 123 -33.99 -23.92 -23.06
N PHE A 124 -32.81 -23.80 -22.46
CA PHE A 124 -32.42 -22.68 -21.60
C PHE A 124 -32.10 -21.43 -22.42
N THR A 125 -32.38 -20.26 -21.86
CA THR A 125 -32.04 -18.94 -22.43
C THR A 125 -31.44 -18.04 -21.36
N VAL A 126 -30.63 -17.07 -21.74
CA VAL A 126 -30.12 -16.02 -20.84
C VAL A 126 -30.65 -14.66 -21.24
N ALA A 127 -30.73 -13.73 -20.29
CA ALA A 127 -31.28 -12.40 -20.53
C ALA A 127 -30.32 -11.50 -21.32
N GLU A 128 -29.02 -11.65 -21.11
CA GLU A 128 -27.98 -10.79 -21.69
C GLU A 128 -26.83 -11.64 -22.23
N ASP A 129 -26.12 -11.09 -23.21
CA ASP A 129 -24.85 -11.68 -23.65
C ASP A 129 -23.81 -11.54 -22.52
N GLY A 130 -23.12 -12.62 -22.18
CA GLY A 130 -22.15 -12.56 -21.09
C GLY A 130 -21.44 -13.87 -20.79
N LEU A 131 -20.46 -13.79 -19.89
CA LEU A 131 -19.86 -14.98 -19.29
C LEU A 131 -20.78 -15.50 -18.18
N TYR A 132 -21.07 -16.80 -18.23
CA TYR A 132 -21.82 -17.50 -17.21
C TYR A 132 -21.05 -18.70 -16.71
N TYR A 133 -21.20 -19.00 -15.43
CA TYR A 133 -20.91 -20.33 -14.89
C TYR A 133 -22.21 -21.14 -14.87
N VAL A 134 -22.22 -22.24 -15.62
CA VAL A 134 -23.35 -23.17 -15.67
C VAL A 134 -23.01 -24.36 -14.79
N ALA A 135 -23.67 -24.49 -13.65
CA ALA A 135 -23.43 -25.53 -12.66
C ALA A 135 -24.55 -26.58 -12.69
N MET A 136 -24.20 -27.85 -12.89
CA MET A 136 -25.10 -29.00 -12.80
C MET A 136 -24.86 -29.75 -11.51
N ASN A 137 -25.86 -29.74 -10.63
CA ASN A 137 -25.93 -30.63 -9.49
C ASN A 137 -26.51 -31.98 -9.96
N LYS A 138 -25.64 -32.98 -10.11
CA LYS A 138 -26.03 -34.31 -10.58
C LYS A 138 -26.78 -35.12 -9.53
N ALA A 139 -26.62 -34.81 -8.24
CA ALA A 139 -27.29 -35.52 -7.16
C ALA A 139 -28.80 -35.23 -7.14
N ASP A 140 -29.20 -33.98 -7.38
CA ASP A 140 -30.60 -33.57 -7.39
C ASP A 140 -31.17 -33.34 -8.81
N ASN A 141 -30.36 -33.57 -9.84
CA ASN A 141 -30.69 -33.30 -11.25
C ASN A 141 -31.16 -31.85 -11.47
N GLN A 142 -30.33 -30.89 -11.04
CA GLN A 142 -30.62 -29.45 -11.10
C GLN A 142 -29.54 -28.69 -11.86
N LEU A 143 -29.90 -27.55 -12.46
CA LEU A 143 -29.00 -26.63 -13.13
C LEU A 143 -29.12 -25.24 -12.52
N THR A 144 -27.98 -24.64 -12.17
CA THR A 144 -27.86 -23.26 -11.71
C THR A 144 -27.08 -22.44 -12.74
N ILE A 145 -27.63 -21.30 -13.19
CA ILE A 145 -27.01 -20.43 -14.20
C ILE A 145 -26.58 -19.13 -13.53
N ILE A 146 -25.26 -18.90 -13.45
CA ILE A 146 -24.66 -17.83 -12.65
C ILE A 146 -23.96 -16.82 -13.58
N PRO A 147 -24.42 -15.56 -13.67
CA PRO A 147 -23.68 -14.52 -14.37
C PRO A 147 -22.33 -14.25 -13.69
N ALA A 148 -21.26 -14.13 -14.47
CA ALA A 148 -19.91 -13.87 -13.96
C ALA A 148 -19.39 -12.52 -14.43
N THR A 149 -19.69 -11.44 -13.70
CA THR A 149 -19.18 -10.08 -13.99
C THR A 149 -18.03 -9.74 -13.05
N PHE A 150 -16.79 -9.96 -13.50
CA PHE A 150 -15.61 -9.76 -12.66
C PHE A 150 -15.29 -8.28 -12.39
N GLY A 151 -14.81 -8.02 -11.19
CA GLY A 151 -14.08 -6.82 -10.81
C GLY A 151 -12.80 -7.17 -10.04
N ILE A 152 -11.95 -6.17 -9.82
CA ILE A 152 -10.79 -6.29 -8.93
C ILE A 152 -11.18 -5.93 -7.49
N ILE A 153 -10.58 -6.60 -6.51
CA ILE A 153 -10.82 -6.37 -5.08
C ILE A 153 -9.53 -6.58 -4.28
N GLY A 154 -9.35 -5.87 -3.17
CA GLY A 154 -8.22 -6.02 -2.25
C GLY A 154 -7.63 -4.69 -1.82
N ASP A 155 -6.77 -4.69 -0.79
CA ASP A 155 -6.20 -3.47 -0.20
C ASP A 155 -5.49 -2.56 -1.23
N ALA A 156 -5.02 -3.13 -2.34
CA ALA A 156 -4.44 -2.36 -3.43
C ALA A 156 -5.46 -1.59 -4.27
N THR A 157 -6.75 -1.93 -4.20
CA THR A 157 -7.79 -1.46 -5.13
C THR A 157 -8.64 -0.32 -4.52
N PRO A 158 -9.35 0.48 -5.35
CA PRO A 158 -10.11 1.65 -4.88
C PRO A 158 -11.15 1.37 -3.79
N LEU A 159 -11.82 0.21 -3.85
CA LEU A 159 -12.84 -0.20 -2.88
C LEU A 159 -12.29 -1.10 -1.77
N GLN A 160 -10.98 -1.36 -1.76
CA GLN A 160 -10.31 -2.23 -0.79
C GLN A 160 -10.99 -3.61 -0.70
N TRP A 161 -11.19 -4.14 0.51
CA TRP A 161 -11.96 -5.36 0.76
C TRP A 161 -13.48 -5.12 0.91
N ASN A 162 -13.96 -3.89 0.68
CA ASN A 162 -15.37 -3.54 0.85
C ASN A 162 -16.21 -3.76 -0.42
N GLY A 163 -15.58 -4.00 -1.57
CA GLY A 163 -16.30 -4.26 -2.82
C GLY A 163 -15.38 -4.35 -4.04
N GLU A 164 -15.96 -4.74 -5.17
CA GLU A 164 -15.26 -4.90 -6.43
C GLU A 164 -15.26 -3.61 -7.25
N THR A 165 -14.09 -3.22 -7.76
CA THR A 165 -14.01 -2.22 -8.83
C THR A 165 -14.27 -2.93 -10.15
N ALA A 166 -15.40 -2.59 -10.80
CA ALA A 166 -15.90 -3.30 -11.99
C ALA A 166 -14.90 -3.26 -13.16
N MET A 167 -14.82 -4.37 -13.89
CA MET A 167 -14.04 -4.48 -15.14
C MET A 167 -14.97 -4.64 -16.34
N GLN A 168 -14.49 -4.24 -17.52
CA GLN A 168 -15.23 -4.38 -18.76
C GLN A 168 -14.94 -5.73 -19.42
N ALA A 169 -16.00 -6.50 -19.70
CA ALA A 169 -15.89 -7.76 -20.42
C ALA A 169 -15.74 -7.54 -21.94
N SER A 170 -14.98 -8.41 -22.59
CA SER A 170 -14.89 -8.54 -24.04
C SER A 170 -14.78 -10.02 -24.41
N TYR A 171 -15.49 -10.41 -25.47
CA TYR A 171 -15.50 -11.78 -25.98
C TYR A 171 -14.88 -11.82 -27.38
N ASN A 172 -13.94 -12.75 -27.59
CA ASN A 172 -13.35 -13.04 -28.88
C ASN A 172 -13.74 -14.45 -29.32
N GLU A 173 -14.65 -14.52 -30.28
CA GLU A 173 -15.17 -15.79 -30.82
C GLU A 173 -14.10 -16.60 -31.57
N THR A 174 -13.24 -15.94 -32.34
CA THR A 174 -12.17 -16.64 -33.09
C THR A 174 -11.16 -17.28 -32.14
N GLN A 175 -10.80 -16.57 -31.08
CA GLN A 175 -9.87 -17.06 -30.08
C GLN A 175 -10.54 -17.87 -28.97
N ALA A 176 -11.87 -17.96 -28.93
CA ALA A 176 -12.64 -18.55 -27.83
C ALA A 176 -12.17 -18.06 -26.45
N THR A 177 -11.98 -16.76 -26.31
CA THR A 177 -11.50 -16.14 -25.06
C THR A 177 -12.44 -15.06 -24.56
N VAL A 178 -12.51 -14.91 -23.25
CA VAL A 178 -13.15 -13.77 -22.59
C VAL A 178 -12.09 -13.01 -21.82
N GLU A 179 -12.04 -11.69 -21.97
CA GLU A 179 -11.17 -10.81 -21.20
C GLU A 179 -11.99 -9.77 -20.44
N TYR A 180 -11.73 -9.68 -19.13
CA TYR A 180 -12.15 -8.57 -18.30
C TYR A 180 -10.97 -7.62 -18.18
N THR A 181 -11.15 -6.36 -18.57
CA THR A 181 -10.10 -5.34 -18.52
C THR A 181 -10.60 -4.09 -17.79
N ILE A 182 -9.73 -3.50 -16.96
CA ILE A 182 -9.88 -2.15 -16.42
C ILE A 182 -8.61 -1.37 -16.74
N SER A 183 -8.77 -0.19 -17.34
CA SER A 183 -7.69 0.74 -17.65
C SER A 183 -7.74 1.93 -16.69
N ASP A 184 -6.62 2.63 -16.56
CA ASP A 184 -6.48 3.85 -15.77
C ASP A 184 -6.90 3.70 -14.29
N VAL A 185 -6.72 2.50 -13.71
CA VAL A 185 -7.01 2.26 -12.29
C VAL A 185 -5.80 2.54 -11.42
N THR A 186 -5.98 3.33 -10.38
CA THR A 186 -4.95 3.54 -9.35
C THR A 186 -4.89 2.33 -8.43
N LEU A 187 -3.70 1.74 -8.31
CA LEU A 187 -3.41 0.66 -7.38
C LEU A 187 -2.31 1.06 -6.39
N ASP A 188 -2.47 0.70 -5.12
CA ASP A 188 -1.42 0.78 -4.10
C ASP A 188 -0.49 -0.44 -4.17
N LYS A 189 0.72 -0.32 -3.61
CA LYS A 189 1.65 -1.45 -3.41
C LYS A 189 1.18 -2.40 -2.29
N LYS A 190 0.10 -3.13 -2.54
CA LYS A 190 -0.56 -4.06 -1.60
C LYS A 190 -1.11 -5.27 -2.35
N GLU A 191 -2.13 -5.94 -1.83
CA GLU A 191 -2.69 -7.16 -2.39
C GLU A 191 -4.02 -6.95 -3.12
N MET A 192 -4.29 -7.79 -4.12
CA MET A 192 -5.54 -7.82 -4.89
C MET A 192 -5.94 -9.22 -5.35
N LYS A 193 -7.19 -9.36 -5.79
CA LYS A 193 -7.85 -10.53 -6.38
C LYS A 193 -8.90 -10.10 -7.40
N PHE A 194 -9.53 -11.07 -8.05
CA PHE A 194 -10.71 -10.88 -8.88
C PHE A 194 -11.93 -11.55 -8.25
N ARG A 195 -13.12 -10.95 -8.35
CA ARG A 195 -14.36 -11.49 -7.79
C ARG A 195 -15.57 -11.02 -8.59
N TYR A 196 -16.65 -11.81 -8.64
CA TYR A 196 -17.84 -11.46 -9.43
C TYR A 196 -19.20 -11.59 -8.72
N SER A 197 -19.25 -12.01 -7.45
CA SER A 197 -20.53 -12.25 -6.76
C SER A 197 -20.80 -11.35 -5.55
N GLY A 198 -19.93 -10.38 -5.24
CA GLY A 198 -20.04 -9.59 -4.01
C GLY A 198 -19.64 -10.34 -2.74
N ASP A 199 -19.32 -11.62 -2.84
CA ASP A 199 -18.88 -12.50 -1.74
C ASP A 199 -17.81 -13.47 -2.26
N TRP A 200 -17.09 -14.17 -1.36
CA TRP A 200 -16.01 -15.10 -1.70
C TRP A 200 -16.49 -16.38 -2.39
N GLY A 201 -17.78 -16.65 -2.34
CA GLY A 201 -18.41 -17.70 -3.12
C GLY A 201 -19.91 -17.47 -3.28
N LEU A 202 -20.56 -18.41 -3.96
CA LEU A 202 -22.00 -18.40 -4.20
C LEU A 202 -22.60 -19.74 -3.80
N GLU A 203 -23.59 -19.72 -2.93
CA GLU A 203 -24.28 -20.92 -2.47
C GLU A 203 -25.49 -21.27 -3.35
N PHE A 204 -25.68 -22.55 -3.64
CA PHE A 204 -26.86 -23.07 -4.35
C PHE A 204 -27.28 -24.45 -3.79
N PRO A 205 -28.53 -24.88 -4.03
CA PRO A 205 -29.09 -26.10 -3.44
C PRO A 205 -28.29 -27.38 -3.76
N TYR A 206 -28.11 -28.21 -2.75
CA TYR A 206 -27.48 -29.54 -2.87
C TYR A 206 -27.97 -30.50 -1.76
N GLN A 207 -28.65 -31.59 -2.14
CA GLN A 207 -29.15 -32.68 -1.30
C GLN A 207 -29.91 -32.20 -0.05
N GLY A 208 -30.82 -31.24 -0.24
CA GLY A 208 -31.59 -30.62 0.86
C GLY A 208 -30.80 -29.60 1.70
N GLY A 209 -29.51 -29.43 1.44
CA GLY A 209 -28.66 -28.37 1.96
C GLY A 209 -28.20 -27.42 0.86
N LYS A 210 -26.96 -26.92 0.99
CA LYS A 210 -26.31 -26.06 0.00
C LYS A 210 -24.85 -26.44 -0.19
N VAL A 211 -24.32 -26.07 -1.33
CA VAL A 211 -22.88 -26.12 -1.64
C VAL A 211 -22.42 -24.75 -2.14
N LYS A 212 -21.15 -24.40 -1.93
CA LYS A 212 -20.59 -23.10 -2.24
C LYS A 212 -19.57 -23.19 -3.37
N LEU A 213 -19.75 -22.42 -4.44
CA LEU A 213 -18.80 -22.26 -5.55
C LEU A 213 -17.85 -21.11 -5.26
N HIS A 214 -16.55 -21.26 -5.59
CA HIS A 214 -15.64 -20.12 -5.63
C HIS A 214 -16.02 -19.14 -6.75
N THR A 215 -16.30 -17.89 -6.36
CA THR A 215 -16.59 -16.78 -7.28
C THR A 215 -15.47 -15.75 -7.34
N ASN A 216 -14.31 -16.12 -6.80
CA ASN A 216 -13.09 -15.33 -6.81
C ASN A 216 -11.97 -16.08 -7.53
N MET A 217 -11.14 -15.34 -8.26
CA MET A 217 -9.94 -15.85 -8.92
C MET A 217 -8.71 -15.21 -8.29
N GLY A 218 -7.75 -16.06 -7.94
CA GLY A 218 -6.47 -15.66 -7.38
C GLY A 218 -5.33 -16.42 -8.03
N TYR A 219 -4.09 -16.08 -7.65
CA TYR A 219 -2.88 -16.73 -8.14
C TYR A 219 -2.92 -18.25 -7.92
N ASN A 220 -2.51 -19.01 -8.95
CA ASN A 220 -2.40 -20.46 -8.89
C ASN A 220 -1.13 -20.92 -8.13
N GLY A 221 -1.04 -20.53 -6.85
CA GLY A 221 0.00 -20.96 -5.93
C GLY A 221 -0.48 -20.89 -4.48
N ASP A 222 0.33 -21.39 -3.56
CA ASP A 222 -0.07 -21.50 -2.15
C ASP A 222 0.06 -20.18 -1.37
N ASN A 223 0.87 -19.24 -1.87
CA ASN A 223 1.14 -17.96 -1.24
C ASN A 223 0.91 -16.80 -2.22
N ALA A 224 0.74 -15.60 -1.67
CA ALA A 224 0.61 -14.41 -2.48
C ALA A 224 1.85 -14.21 -3.38
N SER A 225 1.63 -13.78 -4.62
CA SER A 225 2.69 -13.61 -5.62
C SER A 225 2.50 -12.34 -6.42
N ALA A 226 3.59 -11.77 -6.93
CA ALA A 226 3.54 -10.55 -7.71
C ALA A 226 2.68 -10.71 -8.96
N ILE A 227 1.75 -9.78 -9.20
CA ILE A 227 1.13 -9.63 -10.52
C ILE A 227 2.10 -8.87 -11.43
N SER A 228 2.30 -9.40 -12.63
CA SER A 228 3.28 -8.88 -13.58
C SER A 228 2.61 -8.49 -14.91
N GLU A 229 3.40 -7.95 -15.83
CA GLU A 229 2.96 -7.67 -17.20
C GLU A 229 2.70 -8.95 -18.01
N ALA A 230 3.26 -10.09 -17.58
CA ALA A 230 2.98 -11.40 -18.15
C ALA A 230 1.80 -12.07 -17.44
N PHE A 231 1.01 -12.82 -18.22
CA PHE A 231 -0.10 -13.60 -17.69
C PHE A 231 0.40 -14.68 -16.72
N SER A 232 -0.20 -14.71 -15.53
CA SER A 232 -0.02 -15.77 -14.53
C SER A 232 -1.33 -16.54 -14.39
N GLU A 233 -1.25 -17.86 -14.29
CA GLU A 233 -2.45 -18.69 -14.13
C GLU A 233 -3.19 -18.37 -12.82
N CYS A 234 -4.51 -18.46 -12.90
CA CYS A 234 -5.42 -18.24 -11.78
C CYS A 234 -6.26 -19.49 -11.52
N LYS A 235 -6.70 -19.65 -10.27
CA LYS A 235 -7.70 -20.65 -9.88
C LYS A 235 -8.77 -20.05 -8.99
N GLY A 236 -9.94 -20.70 -8.97
CA GLY A 236 -10.99 -20.44 -7.99
C GLY A 236 -10.44 -20.57 -6.57
N GLY A 237 -10.61 -19.56 -5.73
CA GLY A 237 -10.11 -19.58 -4.36
C GLY A 237 -8.58 -19.47 -4.21
N GLY A 238 -7.85 -19.16 -5.29
CA GLY A 238 -6.37 -19.06 -5.30
C GLY A 238 -5.80 -17.99 -4.35
N ALA A 239 -4.48 -17.88 -4.23
CA ALA A 239 -3.84 -16.89 -3.37
C ALA A 239 -4.00 -15.44 -3.90
N ASN A 240 -3.66 -14.45 -3.09
CA ASN A 240 -3.70 -13.05 -3.52
C ASN A 240 -2.58 -12.72 -4.52
N PHE A 241 -2.80 -11.70 -5.35
CA PHE A 241 -1.76 -11.07 -6.13
C PHE A 241 -1.16 -9.87 -5.38
N GLN A 242 0.15 -9.69 -5.42
CA GLN A 242 0.85 -8.52 -4.88
C GLN A 242 1.14 -7.51 -6.00
N VAL A 243 0.68 -6.28 -5.83
CA VAL A 243 1.01 -5.17 -6.72
C VAL A 243 2.39 -4.65 -6.34
N GLY A 244 3.35 -4.71 -7.28
CA GLY A 244 4.76 -4.44 -7.00
C GLY A 244 5.10 -2.98 -6.68
N LYS A 245 4.30 -2.03 -7.16
CA LYS A 245 4.49 -0.59 -6.97
C LYS A 245 3.15 0.16 -7.04
N ALA A 246 3.06 1.29 -6.35
CA ALA A 246 1.88 2.13 -6.46
C ALA A 246 1.88 2.85 -7.81
N GLY A 247 0.71 3.04 -8.41
CA GLY A 247 0.61 3.72 -9.70
C GLY A 247 -0.72 3.49 -10.40
N VAL A 248 -0.78 3.94 -11.64
CA VAL A 248 -1.90 3.71 -12.57
C VAL A 248 -1.62 2.45 -13.37
N TYR A 249 -2.63 1.61 -13.52
CA TYR A 249 -2.53 0.29 -14.12
C TYR A 249 -3.61 0.04 -15.17
N THR A 250 -3.27 -0.82 -16.13
CA THR A 250 -4.24 -1.63 -16.88
C THR A 250 -4.18 -3.06 -16.37
N VAL A 251 -5.30 -3.59 -15.88
CA VAL A 251 -5.40 -4.97 -15.36
C VAL A 251 -6.28 -5.79 -16.29
N THR A 252 -5.84 -7.01 -16.62
CA THR A 252 -6.60 -7.95 -17.45
C THR A 252 -6.72 -9.31 -16.77
N LEU A 253 -7.93 -9.83 -16.67
CA LEU A 253 -8.24 -11.23 -16.38
C LEU A 253 -8.74 -11.87 -17.67
N LYS A 254 -8.06 -12.92 -18.12
CA LYS A 254 -8.38 -13.68 -19.33
C LYS A 254 -8.86 -15.08 -18.96
N LEU A 255 -9.88 -15.56 -19.67
CA LEU A 255 -10.35 -16.93 -19.66
C LEU A 255 -10.22 -17.52 -21.06
N ASP A 256 -9.57 -18.68 -21.17
CA ASP A 256 -9.65 -19.54 -22.35
C ASP A 256 -10.86 -20.47 -22.19
N LEU A 257 -11.87 -20.31 -23.06
CA LEU A 257 -13.10 -21.09 -23.01
C LEU A 257 -12.90 -22.55 -23.45
N ARG A 258 -11.80 -22.88 -24.14
CA ARG A 258 -11.51 -24.25 -24.56
C ARG A 258 -11.02 -25.11 -23.40
N THR A 259 -10.26 -24.50 -22.49
CA THR A 259 -9.62 -25.19 -21.36
C THR A 259 -10.26 -24.86 -20.01
N GLY A 260 -11.04 -23.78 -19.94
CA GLY A 260 -11.55 -23.24 -18.68
C GLY A 260 -10.50 -22.55 -17.82
N GLN A 261 -9.30 -22.29 -18.35
CA GLN A 261 -8.18 -21.75 -17.59
C GLN A 261 -8.24 -20.21 -17.51
N PHE A 262 -8.21 -19.69 -16.29
CA PHE A 262 -8.04 -18.28 -16.04
C PHE A 262 -6.56 -17.90 -15.96
N SER A 263 -6.23 -16.69 -16.41
CA SER A 263 -4.93 -16.07 -16.20
C SER A 263 -5.06 -14.56 -16.05
N ALA A 264 -4.16 -13.91 -15.32
CA ALA A 264 -4.21 -12.48 -15.08
C ALA A 264 -2.85 -11.79 -15.28
N LYS A 265 -2.90 -10.52 -15.69
CA LYS A 265 -1.74 -9.62 -15.76
C LYS A 265 -2.12 -8.20 -15.32
N ALA A 266 -1.13 -7.41 -14.95
CA ALA A 266 -1.27 -5.98 -14.67
C ALA A 266 -0.08 -5.22 -15.25
N VAL A 267 -0.36 -4.20 -16.05
CA VAL A 267 0.65 -3.33 -16.67
C VAL A 267 0.59 -1.96 -16.00
N CYS A 268 1.70 -1.53 -15.38
CA CYS A 268 1.79 -0.20 -14.80
C CYS A 268 1.99 0.82 -15.93
N THR A 269 1.00 1.67 -16.15
CA THR A 269 1.03 2.70 -17.20
C THR A 269 1.65 4.01 -16.71
N ALA A 270 1.57 4.28 -15.41
CA ALA A 270 2.28 5.39 -14.75
C ALA A 270 2.61 5.03 -13.30
N GLU A 271 3.89 5.02 -12.92
CA GLU A 271 4.29 4.79 -11.53
C GLU A 271 4.02 6.02 -10.68
N ASP A 272 3.50 5.83 -9.47
CA ASP A 272 3.34 6.92 -8.51
C ASP A 272 4.68 7.19 -7.79
N THR A 273 5.46 8.12 -8.33
CA THR A 273 6.75 8.57 -7.78
C THR A 273 6.64 9.74 -6.81
N SER A 274 5.42 10.14 -6.40
CA SER A 274 5.25 11.26 -5.46
C SER A 274 5.86 10.94 -4.08
N SER A 275 6.29 11.97 -3.35
CA SER A 275 6.74 11.84 -1.96
C SER A 275 6.07 12.89 -1.09
N ALA A 276 5.77 12.53 0.16
CA ALA A 276 5.43 13.52 1.16
C ALA A 276 6.58 14.54 1.34
N THR A 277 6.24 15.75 1.74
CA THR A 277 7.20 16.83 1.96
C THR A 277 7.32 17.09 3.45
N LEU A 278 8.54 17.02 4.00
CA LEU A 278 8.77 17.31 5.40
C LEU A 278 8.43 18.78 5.70
N PRO A 279 7.89 19.09 6.90
CA PRO A 279 7.61 20.47 7.26
C PRO A 279 8.90 21.29 7.31
N GLU A 280 8.84 22.53 6.82
CA GLU A 280 9.95 23.49 6.91
C GLU A 280 9.89 24.33 8.19
N LYS A 281 8.72 24.39 8.82
CA LYS A 281 8.43 25.14 10.04
C LYS A 281 7.64 24.28 11.01
N MET A 282 7.82 24.56 12.29
CA MET A 282 7.05 23.95 13.36
C MET A 282 6.76 25.01 14.41
N PHE A 283 5.53 25.01 14.90
CA PHE A 283 5.07 25.90 15.96
C PHE A 283 4.57 25.05 17.12
N VAL A 284 4.71 25.58 18.33
CA VAL A 284 4.17 24.96 19.53
C VAL A 284 3.13 25.90 20.15
N ASN A 285 1.99 25.34 20.53
CA ASN A 285 0.91 26.09 21.17
C ASN A 285 0.24 25.22 22.24
N GLY A 286 -0.29 25.85 23.27
CA GLY A 286 -0.83 25.17 24.43
C GLY A 286 -1.02 26.10 25.60
N ASP A 287 -1.64 25.58 26.66
CA ASP A 287 -1.78 26.30 27.92
C ASP A 287 -0.46 26.36 28.70
N ALA A 288 0.58 25.60 28.30
CA ALA A 288 1.84 25.38 29.00
C ALA A 288 2.57 26.65 29.47
N TRP A 289 2.27 27.81 28.89
CA TRP A 289 2.83 29.10 29.29
C TRP A 289 1.87 30.03 30.05
N GLY A 290 0.59 29.65 30.23
CA GLY A 290 -0.39 30.37 31.04
C GLY A 290 -1.22 31.46 30.33
N TRP A 291 -1.25 31.51 29.00
CA TRP A 291 -1.92 32.53 28.18
C TRP A 291 -2.89 31.90 27.16
N GLN A 292 -3.70 32.75 26.51
CA GLN A 292 -4.65 32.33 25.48
C GLN A 292 -3.94 31.58 24.35
N GLN A 293 -4.56 30.51 23.86
CA GLN A 293 -4.08 29.63 22.77
C GLN A 293 -4.13 30.33 21.40
N ASP A 294 -3.65 31.56 21.32
CA ASP A 294 -3.56 32.37 20.11
C ASP A 294 -2.32 31.97 19.31
N TRP A 295 -2.55 31.39 18.13
CA TRP A 295 -1.46 31.03 17.22
C TRP A 295 -0.69 32.24 16.69
N SER A 296 -1.24 33.44 16.73
CA SER A 296 -0.54 34.65 16.27
C SER A 296 0.76 34.86 17.07
N THR A 297 0.74 34.55 18.36
CA THR A 297 1.88 34.67 19.28
C THR A 297 2.59 33.34 19.56
N ALA A 298 2.11 32.22 19.02
CA ALA A 298 2.74 30.92 19.20
C ALA A 298 4.21 30.94 18.74
N PRO A 299 5.15 30.45 19.58
CA PRO A 299 6.56 30.34 19.22
C PRO A 299 6.77 29.45 18.00
N GLU A 300 7.64 29.90 17.09
CA GLU A 300 8.25 29.04 16.08
C GLU A 300 9.40 28.27 16.73
N MET A 301 9.40 26.95 16.57
CA MET A 301 10.51 26.10 16.98
C MET A 301 11.69 26.31 16.04
N ILE A 302 12.90 26.17 16.57
CA ILE A 302 14.14 26.42 15.86
C ILE A 302 14.49 25.18 15.04
N PRO A 303 14.68 25.28 13.71
CA PRO A 303 15.12 24.12 12.93
C PRO A 303 16.54 23.70 13.36
N VAL A 304 16.77 22.39 13.48
CA VAL A 304 18.12 21.85 13.66
C VAL A 304 18.85 21.95 12.32
N HIS A 305 20.03 22.59 12.30
CA HIS A 305 20.75 22.85 11.06
C HIS A 305 21.06 21.53 10.33
N SER A 306 20.85 21.47 9.01
CA SER A 306 21.11 20.27 8.18
C SER A 306 20.32 19.00 8.59
N HIS A 307 19.28 19.11 9.40
CA HIS A 307 18.33 18.03 9.71
C HIS A 307 16.90 18.46 9.34
N ASP A 308 16.53 18.29 8.06
CA ASP A 308 15.20 18.64 7.60
C ASP A 308 14.11 17.87 8.36
N GLY A 309 13.03 18.57 8.71
CA GLY A 309 11.95 18.02 9.54
C GLY A 309 12.26 17.94 11.03
N MET A 310 13.44 18.39 11.50
CA MET A 310 13.78 18.40 12.93
C MET A 310 13.83 19.82 13.48
N PHE A 311 13.16 20.03 14.62
CA PHE A 311 13.02 21.32 15.28
C PHE A 311 13.22 21.19 16.78
N TRP A 312 13.73 22.23 17.43
CA TRP A 312 13.98 22.25 18.86
C TRP A 312 13.55 23.58 19.48
N GLY A 313 13.34 23.57 20.80
CA GLY A 313 13.17 24.78 21.59
C GLY A 313 13.31 24.47 23.08
N ILE A 314 13.74 25.46 23.85
CA ILE A 314 13.82 25.36 25.31
C ILE A 314 12.65 26.13 25.90
N TYR A 315 11.83 25.46 26.70
CA TYR A 315 10.61 26.03 27.25
C TYR A 315 10.50 25.72 28.74
N TYR A 316 10.01 26.70 29.51
CA TYR A 316 9.58 26.48 30.88
C TYR A 316 8.13 26.02 30.87
N LEU A 317 7.87 24.76 31.23
CA LEU A 317 6.58 24.09 31.09
C LEU A 317 5.99 23.79 32.48
N GLN A 318 4.67 23.91 32.61
CA GLN A 318 3.95 23.58 33.85
C GLN A 318 3.45 22.14 33.84
N ALA A 319 3.58 21.45 34.97
CA ALA A 319 3.08 20.09 35.16
C ALA A 319 1.56 20.01 34.88
N GLY A 320 1.17 19.04 34.06
CA GLY A 320 -0.24 18.78 33.72
C GLY A 320 -0.87 19.71 32.66
N TYR A 321 -0.15 20.73 32.21
CA TYR A 321 -0.60 21.64 31.15
C TYR A 321 -0.28 21.03 29.78
N GLY A 322 -1.25 21.09 28.86
CA GLY A 322 -1.21 20.47 27.53
C GLY A 322 -0.66 21.38 26.43
N MET A 323 0.21 20.83 25.58
CA MET A 323 0.68 21.46 24.35
C MET A 323 0.50 20.56 23.13
N LYS A 324 0.48 21.21 21.97
CA LYS A 324 0.46 20.60 20.65
C LYS A 324 1.39 21.35 19.71
N PHE A 325 1.68 20.69 18.60
CA PHE A 325 2.55 21.16 17.55
C PHE A 325 1.77 21.25 16.24
N ASN A 326 2.17 22.19 15.39
CA ASN A 326 1.61 22.33 14.05
C ASN A 326 2.65 22.99 13.12
N ASN A 327 2.65 22.63 11.84
CA ASN A 327 3.46 23.30 10.82
C ASN A 327 2.84 24.62 10.33
N GLU A 328 1.60 24.92 10.74
CA GLU A 328 0.94 26.21 10.52
C GLU A 328 0.47 26.83 11.85
N LYS A 329 0.36 28.17 11.87
CA LYS A 329 -0.20 28.93 12.99
C LYS A 329 -1.74 28.86 12.99
N SER A 330 -2.30 27.67 13.14
CA SER A 330 -3.75 27.42 13.04
C SER A 330 -4.18 26.18 13.82
N TRP A 331 -5.44 26.14 14.26
CA TRP A 331 -6.06 24.91 14.78
C TRP A 331 -6.79 24.10 13.71
N SER A 332 -7.16 24.73 12.59
CA SER A 332 -7.98 24.13 11.53
C SER A 332 -7.21 23.81 10.25
N THR A 333 -5.99 24.34 10.11
CA THR A 333 -5.11 24.12 8.96
C THR A 333 -3.74 23.63 9.44
N GLY A 334 -2.95 23.10 8.51
CA GLY A 334 -1.73 22.36 8.84
C GLY A 334 -2.00 20.98 9.45
N GLU A 335 -0.96 20.42 10.05
CA GLU A 335 -0.94 19.09 10.63
C GLU A 335 -0.82 19.19 12.15
N ASN A 336 -1.97 19.29 12.83
CA ASN A 336 -2.02 19.40 14.28
C ASN A 336 -1.75 18.04 14.96
N PHE A 337 -0.78 17.98 15.87
CA PHE A 337 -0.48 16.76 16.62
C PHE A 337 0.06 17.05 18.03
N GLY A 338 0.06 16.04 18.88
CA GLY A 338 0.79 15.99 20.14
C GLY A 338 1.39 14.61 20.31
N VAL A 339 0.84 13.79 21.22
CA VAL A 339 1.30 12.42 21.52
C VAL A 339 0.15 11.42 21.46
N GLU A 340 0.45 10.12 21.54
CA GLU A 340 -0.56 9.05 21.49
C GLU A 340 -1.59 9.08 22.62
N ASN A 341 -1.22 9.57 23.81
CA ASN A 341 -2.12 9.69 24.96
C ASN A 341 -1.73 10.87 25.88
N GLU A 342 -2.68 11.32 26.70
CA GLU A 342 -2.51 12.50 27.57
C GLU A 342 -1.84 12.24 28.92
N ASP A 343 -1.33 11.04 29.19
CA ASP A 343 -0.65 10.78 30.46
C ASP A 343 0.60 11.67 30.57
N PRO A 344 0.85 12.34 31.72
CA PRO A 344 2.02 13.22 31.88
C PRO A 344 3.34 12.51 31.57
N LYS A 345 4.20 13.17 30.80
CA LYS A 345 5.46 12.64 30.27
C LYS A 345 6.66 13.22 31.03
N GLY A 346 7.63 12.36 31.33
CA GLY A 346 8.96 12.79 31.77
C GLY A 346 9.89 13.04 30.57
N TYR A 347 11.20 12.94 30.80
CA TYR A 347 12.16 12.91 29.70
C TYR A 347 12.08 11.58 28.95
N GLY A 348 12.20 11.63 27.62
CA GLY A 348 12.11 10.47 26.75
C GLY A 348 11.63 10.81 25.35
N GLU A 349 11.44 9.77 24.54
CA GLU A 349 10.88 9.88 23.20
C GLU A 349 9.45 9.36 23.16
N TYR A 350 8.56 10.10 22.50
CA TYR A 350 7.14 9.81 22.46
C TYR A 350 6.63 9.86 21.01
N PRO A 351 5.98 8.79 20.52
CA PRO A 351 5.34 8.82 19.21
C PRO A 351 4.26 9.91 19.16
N ALA A 352 4.12 10.55 18.01
CA ALA A 352 3.09 11.55 17.81
C ALA A 352 1.69 10.93 17.75
N GLY A 353 0.70 11.67 18.22
CA GLY A 353 -0.71 11.28 18.15
C GLY A 353 -1.65 12.47 18.27
N GLY A 354 -2.95 12.20 18.41
CA GLY A 354 -3.99 13.23 18.46
C GLY A 354 -4.15 13.92 19.81
N SER A 355 -3.58 13.37 20.88
CA SER A 355 -3.72 13.85 22.25
C SER A 355 -2.75 14.98 22.58
N ASN A 356 -3.09 15.80 23.58
CA ASN A 356 -2.18 16.84 24.08
C ASN A 356 -0.96 16.23 24.77
N LEU A 357 0.23 16.83 24.56
CA LEU A 357 1.42 16.52 25.33
C LEU A 357 1.40 17.26 26.66
N LYS A 358 1.46 16.54 27.77
CA LYS A 358 1.58 17.10 29.13
C LYS A 358 2.90 16.66 29.74
N VAL A 359 3.58 17.54 30.46
CA VAL A 359 4.78 17.18 31.23
C VAL A 359 4.41 16.78 32.66
N ALA A 360 5.18 15.85 33.24
CA ALA A 360 4.98 15.35 34.60
C ALA A 360 5.41 16.36 35.66
N ASP A 361 6.53 17.05 35.42
CA ASP A 361 7.12 17.98 36.38
C ASP A 361 7.23 19.39 35.78
N THR A 362 6.99 20.42 36.60
CA THR A 362 7.21 21.81 36.18
C THR A 362 8.70 22.09 36.08
N GLY A 363 9.16 22.65 34.97
CA GLY A 363 10.57 22.98 34.78
C GLY A 363 10.93 23.33 33.34
N TYR A 364 12.23 23.49 33.09
CA TYR A 364 12.74 23.69 31.74
C TYR A 364 12.91 22.36 31.00
N TYR A 365 12.41 22.32 29.76
CA TYR A 365 12.53 21.19 28.86
C TYR A 365 13.15 21.64 27.54
N LEU A 366 14.09 20.85 27.03
CA LEU A 366 14.43 20.84 25.63
C LEU A 366 13.38 19.97 24.93
N VAL A 367 12.55 20.61 24.12
CA VAL A 367 11.50 19.96 23.33
C VAL A 367 12.00 19.86 21.91
N ILE A 368 12.09 18.64 21.38
CA ILE A 368 12.49 18.37 20.00
C ILE A 368 11.35 17.68 19.27
N VAL A 369 10.98 18.20 18.11
CA VAL A 369 10.06 17.56 17.17
C VAL A 369 10.88 16.98 16.03
N SER A 370 10.70 15.70 15.74
CA SER A 370 11.36 15.01 14.63
C SER A 370 10.31 14.47 13.65
N CYS A 371 10.32 14.98 12.43
CA CYS A 371 9.52 14.53 11.31
C CYS A 371 10.43 13.82 10.29
N THR A 372 10.11 12.58 9.94
CA THR A 372 10.87 11.78 8.96
C THR A 372 9.91 11.15 7.96
N LEU A 373 10.37 10.89 6.74
CA LEU A 373 9.57 10.17 5.76
C LEU A 373 9.41 8.70 6.17
N SER A 374 8.25 8.13 5.88
CA SER A 374 8.04 6.68 5.90
C SER A 374 9.00 5.97 4.94
N ALA A 375 9.16 4.65 5.09
CA ALA A 375 10.03 3.86 4.22
C ALA A 375 9.64 3.95 2.74
N ASP A 376 8.35 4.10 2.44
CA ASP A 376 7.80 4.31 1.09
C ASP A 376 7.78 5.79 0.66
N LYS A 377 8.17 6.71 1.54
CA LYS A 377 8.19 8.16 1.36
C LYS A 377 6.82 8.80 1.12
N LYS A 378 5.71 8.10 1.35
CA LYS A 378 4.35 8.59 1.11
C LYS A 378 3.72 9.28 2.32
N SER A 379 4.26 9.07 3.52
CA SER A 379 3.77 9.70 4.74
C SER A 379 4.91 10.20 5.62
N ILE A 380 4.57 10.93 6.67
CA ILE A 380 5.52 11.51 7.61
C ILE A 380 5.31 10.85 8.97
N ASN A 381 6.37 10.20 9.47
CA ASN A 381 6.49 9.73 10.83
C ASN A 381 6.91 10.89 11.73
N ARG A 382 6.21 11.08 12.85
CA ARG A 382 6.48 12.16 13.81
C ARG A 382 6.72 11.60 15.20
N LYS A 383 7.65 12.20 15.93
CA LYS A 383 7.85 11.98 17.36
C LYS A 383 8.24 13.27 18.05
N VAL A 384 7.94 13.33 19.34
CA VAL A 384 8.35 14.41 20.24
C VAL A 384 9.33 13.84 21.25
N ILE A 385 10.45 14.54 21.48
CA ILE A 385 11.48 14.17 22.43
C ILE A 385 11.53 15.26 23.50
N LEU A 386 11.46 14.84 24.76
CA LEU A 386 11.63 15.69 25.92
C LEU A 386 12.97 15.36 26.58
N ALA A 387 13.82 16.36 26.76
CA ALA A 387 15.11 16.21 27.41
C ALA A 387 15.37 17.36 28.39
N GLU A 388 16.29 17.13 29.32
CA GLU A 388 16.86 18.21 30.13
C GLU A 388 17.70 19.14 29.23
N PRO A 389 17.52 20.48 29.28
CA PRO A 389 18.37 21.40 28.55
C PRO A 389 19.80 21.38 29.07
N LYS A 390 20.73 20.91 28.24
CA LYS A 390 22.17 20.91 28.53
C LYS A 390 22.87 21.93 27.64
N LEU A 391 23.22 23.05 28.24
CA LEU A 391 23.72 24.24 27.57
C LEU A 391 25.21 24.44 27.85
N PHE A 392 25.95 24.89 26.83
CA PHE A 392 27.40 25.07 26.94
C PHE A 392 27.88 26.33 26.22
N LEU A 393 28.85 27.02 26.83
CA LEU A 393 29.78 27.86 26.09
C LEU A 393 30.79 26.94 25.40
N ARG A 394 31.21 27.30 24.19
CA ARG A 394 32.19 26.54 23.41
C ARG A 394 33.12 27.47 22.65
N GLY A 395 34.32 27.00 22.32
CA GLY A 395 35.28 27.80 21.57
C GLY A 395 36.10 28.74 22.46
N ALA A 396 36.58 29.85 21.88
CA ALA A 396 37.52 30.76 22.56
C ALA A 396 36.97 31.28 23.91
N CYS A 397 35.67 31.60 23.98
CA CYS A 397 35.01 32.04 25.21
C CYS A 397 34.94 30.97 26.31
N ALA A 398 35.05 29.68 25.96
CA ALA A 398 35.11 28.56 26.88
C ALA A 398 36.55 28.15 27.24
N GLY A 399 37.55 28.87 26.72
CA GLY A 399 38.96 28.59 26.97
C GLY A 399 39.68 27.83 25.85
N GLY A 400 39.08 27.61 24.67
CA GLY A 400 39.80 27.09 23.50
C GLY A 400 39.13 27.47 22.17
N TRP A 401 39.65 28.44 21.40
CA TRP A 401 40.64 28.13 20.35
C TRP A 401 41.65 29.21 19.94
N ALA A 402 42.94 28.82 19.92
CA ALA A 402 43.92 29.23 18.92
C ALA A 402 44.89 28.04 18.68
N ASP A 403 44.51 27.21 17.71
CA ASP A 403 45.21 26.12 17.01
C ASP A 403 45.88 25.03 17.87
N ALA A 404 45.08 24.12 18.46
CA ALA A 404 45.43 22.85 19.13
C ALA A 404 46.93 22.61 19.42
N GLY A 405 47.50 23.51 20.24
CA GLY A 405 48.95 23.64 20.36
C GLY A 405 49.40 24.84 21.21
N ALA A 406 48.83 24.99 22.42
CA ALA A 406 49.33 25.82 23.51
C ALA A 406 48.72 25.39 24.87
N GLY A 407 48.55 24.08 25.09
CA GLY A 407 47.93 23.53 26.30
C GLY A 407 46.41 23.73 26.42
N ARG A 408 45.73 24.27 25.39
CA ARG A 408 44.27 24.41 25.32
C ARG A 408 43.65 23.25 24.51
N PRO A 409 42.64 22.51 25.02
CA PRO A 409 42.00 21.37 24.33
C PRO A 409 41.12 21.71 23.10
N ASP A 410 41.01 20.71 22.17
CA ASP A 410 39.97 20.40 21.13
C ASP A 410 38.52 20.94 21.30
N ASP A 411 38.16 21.17 22.54
CA ASP A 411 36.82 20.76 22.93
C ASP A 411 36.49 21.35 24.30
N SER A 412 37.08 22.49 24.63
CA SER A 412 36.76 23.16 25.89
C SER A 412 35.33 23.65 25.86
N GLU A 413 34.57 23.23 26.87
CA GLU A 413 33.20 23.61 27.10
C GLU A 413 33.01 24.08 28.54
N VAL A 414 32.17 25.08 28.73
CA VAL A 414 31.71 25.50 30.07
C VAL A 414 30.21 25.30 30.12
N ALA A 415 29.76 24.37 30.97
CA ALA A 415 28.33 24.12 31.15
C ALA A 415 27.64 25.30 31.82
N PHE A 416 26.44 25.63 31.36
CA PHE A 416 25.55 26.52 32.08
C PHE A 416 24.90 25.79 33.25
N THR A 417 24.70 26.50 34.36
CA THR A 417 23.92 26.04 35.50
C THR A 417 22.66 26.88 35.63
N LEU A 418 21.55 26.24 36.00
CA LEU A 418 20.34 26.98 36.34
C LEU A 418 20.60 27.84 37.59
N SER A 419 20.20 29.11 37.55
CA SER A 419 20.30 30.05 38.65
C SER A 419 19.57 29.52 39.89
N SER A 420 19.96 29.98 41.07
CA SER A 420 19.39 29.50 42.35
C SER A 420 17.89 29.79 42.49
N ASP A 421 17.38 30.82 41.79
CA ASP A 421 15.95 31.13 41.71
C ASP A 421 15.21 30.37 40.60
N GLY A 422 15.90 29.54 39.83
CA GLY A 422 15.33 28.70 38.78
C GLY A 422 14.91 29.44 37.52
N THR A 423 15.30 30.72 37.37
CA THR A 423 14.75 31.59 36.34
C THR A 423 15.59 31.65 35.06
N ALA A 424 16.91 31.51 35.15
CA ALA A 424 17.83 31.68 34.04
C ALA A 424 18.99 30.69 34.08
N TYR A 425 19.64 30.46 32.94
CA TYR A 425 20.87 29.69 32.85
C TYR A 425 22.08 30.62 32.87
N GLU A 426 23.10 30.30 33.68
CA GLU A 426 24.30 31.11 33.86
C GLU A 426 25.58 30.32 33.59
N ALA A 427 26.53 30.94 32.88
CA ALA A 427 27.89 30.43 32.71
C ALA A 427 28.90 31.58 32.72
N VAL A 428 30.09 31.32 33.27
CA VAL A 428 31.20 32.29 33.28
C VAL A 428 32.18 31.95 32.16
N ALA A 429 32.50 32.93 31.32
CA ALA A 429 33.47 32.77 30.25
C ALA A 429 34.85 32.41 30.82
N ALA A 430 35.48 31.37 30.27
CA ALA A 430 36.79 30.88 30.69
C ALA A 430 37.93 31.34 29.76
N GLY A 431 37.61 32.10 28.70
CA GLY A 431 38.58 32.68 27.79
C GLY A 431 38.03 33.93 27.09
N ASP A 432 38.93 34.70 26.49
CA ASP A 432 38.59 35.85 25.64
C ASP A 432 38.30 35.37 24.20
N GLY A 433 37.33 35.99 23.53
CA GLY A 433 37.11 35.81 22.08
C GLY A 433 35.64 35.73 21.68
N ASP A 434 35.37 35.02 20.59
CA ASP A 434 34.03 34.85 20.05
C ASP A 434 33.12 34.06 21.01
N LEU A 435 31.97 34.64 21.36
CA LEU A 435 30.90 33.97 22.07
C LEU A 435 30.24 32.92 21.15
N ARG A 436 30.28 31.66 21.59
CA ARG A 436 29.47 30.59 21.01
C ARG A 436 28.74 29.82 22.11
N ILE A 437 27.45 29.63 21.90
CA ILE A 437 26.55 28.95 22.83
C ILE A 437 25.80 27.88 22.07
N TYR A 438 25.61 26.71 22.66
CA TYR A 438 24.75 25.70 22.06
C TYR A 438 24.01 24.89 23.13
N VAL A 439 22.92 24.24 22.71
CA VAL A 439 22.26 23.19 23.50
C VAL A 439 22.59 21.82 22.92
N SER A 440 23.03 20.88 23.74
CA SER A 440 23.19 19.49 23.33
C SER A 440 21.83 18.84 23.16
N THR A 441 21.53 18.35 21.95
CA THR A 441 20.25 17.68 21.66
C THR A 441 20.21 16.24 22.17
N GLY A 442 21.37 15.62 22.38
CA GLY A 442 21.49 14.20 22.70
C GLY A 442 21.11 13.25 21.55
N ILE A 443 20.79 13.78 20.36
CA ILE A 443 20.40 12.99 19.19
C ILE A 443 21.65 12.58 18.43
N GLN A 444 21.77 11.28 18.14
CA GLN A 444 22.88 10.76 17.35
C GLN A 444 22.96 11.44 15.98
N GLY A 445 24.15 11.94 15.64
CA GLY A 445 24.40 12.60 14.36
C GLY A 445 24.05 14.09 14.32
N VAL A 446 23.57 14.66 15.43
CA VAL A 446 23.44 16.12 15.60
C VAL A 446 24.66 16.63 16.38
N ASP A 447 25.46 17.44 15.70
CA ASP A 447 26.65 18.11 16.21
C ASP A 447 26.29 19.45 16.89
N TRP A 448 27.16 19.94 17.76
CA TRP A 448 26.89 21.08 18.65
C TRP A 448 26.45 22.35 17.90
N TRP A 449 27.07 22.61 16.75
CA TRP A 449 26.83 23.83 15.96
C TRP A 449 25.46 23.80 15.26
N GLN A 450 24.83 22.62 15.16
CA GLN A 450 23.52 22.46 14.53
C GLN A 450 22.36 22.91 15.43
N SER A 451 22.66 23.20 16.70
CA SER A 451 21.78 23.80 17.70
C SER A 451 22.47 24.97 18.44
N GLU A 452 23.37 25.69 17.75
CA GLU A 452 24.01 26.89 18.29
C GLU A 452 23.15 28.14 18.19
N PHE A 453 23.49 29.09 19.05
CA PHE A 453 22.93 30.43 19.07
C PHE A 453 23.91 31.39 19.75
N LEU A 454 23.58 32.68 19.70
CA LEU A 454 24.33 33.75 20.35
C LEU A 454 23.42 34.70 21.11
N LEU A 455 24.03 35.59 21.88
CA LEU A 455 23.35 36.67 22.57
C LEU A 455 23.79 38.02 21.99
N ARG A 456 22.86 38.77 21.38
CA ARG A 456 23.12 40.09 20.78
C ARG A 456 22.04 41.07 21.18
N ASP A 457 22.44 42.26 21.61
CA ASP A 457 21.54 43.34 22.03
C ASP A 457 20.46 42.87 23.03
N GLY A 458 20.86 41.98 23.95
CA GLY A 458 19.99 41.39 24.96
C GLY A 458 19.02 40.32 24.48
N LYS A 459 19.12 39.86 23.22
CA LYS A 459 18.25 38.84 22.61
C LYS A 459 19.01 37.59 22.21
N ILE A 460 18.36 36.43 22.38
CA ILE A 460 18.88 35.17 21.88
C ILE A 460 18.63 35.10 20.37
N GLU A 461 19.71 34.99 19.60
CA GLU A 461 19.70 34.88 18.15
C GLU A 461 20.13 33.45 17.78
N TYR A 462 19.20 32.66 17.26
CA TYR A 462 19.43 31.26 16.89
C TYR A 462 20.03 31.14 15.50
N ARG A 463 21.03 30.26 15.32
CA ARG A 463 21.57 29.96 13.99
C ARG A 463 20.51 29.37 13.07
N GLY A 464 19.72 28.41 13.57
CA GLY A 464 18.71 27.70 12.78
C GLY A 464 19.30 27.08 11.51
N LYS A 465 18.70 27.38 10.34
CA LYS A 465 19.22 26.98 9.02
C LYS A 465 20.24 27.96 8.41
N GLY A 466 20.61 29.01 9.15
CA GLY A 466 21.55 30.03 8.70
C GLY A 466 23.01 29.58 8.74
N GLY A 467 23.86 30.33 8.04
CA GLY A 467 25.31 30.17 8.15
C GLY A 467 25.86 30.66 9.50
N ASP A 468 27.19 30.79 9.57
CA ASP A 468 27.84 31.35 10.76
C ASP A 468 27.30 32.75 11.08
N GLN A 469 27.04 32.98 12.36
CA GLN A 469 26.38 34.18 12.84
C GLN A 469 27.38 35.34 12.99
N GLU A 470 27.42 36.22 12.00
CA GLU A 470 28.38 37.32 11.91
C GLU A 470 27.72 38.71 12.01
N PRO A 471 28.41 39.72 12.59
CA PRO A 471 29.72 39.63 13.25
C PRO A 471 29.60 38.92 14.60
N ARG A 472 30.58 38.09 14.97
CA ARG A 472 30.62 37.45 16.29
C ARG A 472 30.59 38.46 17.45
N VAL A 473 29.95 38.08 18.55
CA VAL A 473 29.92 38.86 19.79
C VAL A 473 31.17 38.53 20.60
N GLN A 474 31.99 39.54 20.88
CA GLN A 474 33.20 39.36 21.69
C GLN A 474 32.85 39.31 23.18
N ILE A 475 33.51 38.42 23.91
CA ILE A 475 33.40 38.30 25.36
C ILE A 475 34.79 38.17 25.99
N GLU A 476 34.94 38.74 27.18
CA GLU A 476 36.16 38.66 27.98
C GLU A 476 36.03 37.56 29.05
N THR A 477 37.15 36.96 29.41
CA THR A 477 37.26 35.96 30.48
C THR A 477 36.70 36.52 31.79
N GLY A 478 35.94 35.71 32.52
CA GLY A 478 35.34 36.08 33.80
C GLY A 478 33.99 36.80 33.68
N LYS A 479 33.55 37.14 32.47
CA LYS A 479 32.19 37.66 32.23
C LYS A 479 31.14 36.58 32.36
N THR A 480 30.00 36.92 32.96
CA THR A 480 28.87 35.99 33.12
C THR A 480 27.88 36.18 31.98
N VAL A 481 27.54 35.09 31.30
CA VAL A 481 26.44 35.01 30.34
C VAL A 481 25.21 34.47 31.06
N THR A 482 24.11 35.20 31.01
CA THR A 482 22.81 34.81 31.60
C THR A 482 21.76 34.70 30.49
N LEU A 483 20.99 33.61 30.48
CA LEU A 483 19.98 33.31 29.44
C LEU A 483 18.61 33.01 30.09
N ASP A 484 17.57 33.76 29.70
CA ASP A 484 16.19 33.51 30.08
C ASP A 484 15.37 33.11 28.84
N PHE A 485 15.03 31.83 28.74
CA PHE A 485 14.25 31.28 27.61
C PHE A 485 12.76 31.58 27.70
N ARG A 486 12.24 32.06 28.84
CA ARG A 486 10.83 32.46 28.96
C ARG A 486 10.55 33.76 28.22
N THR A 487 11.54 34.66 28.19
CA THR A 487 11.50 35.94 27.47
C THR A 487 12.37 35.94 26.23
N ASN A 488 13.15 34.88 26.01
CA ASN A 488 14.12 34.73 24.93
C ASN A 488 15.17 35.87 24.89
N THR A 489 15.65 36.24 26.08
CA THR A 489 16.60 37.34 26.31
C THR A 489 17.80 36.88 27.13
N GLY A 490 18.84 37.72 27.22
CA GLY A 490 19.99 37.44 28.08
C GLY A 490 20.87 38.66 28.33
N THR A 491 21.89 38.48 29.16
CA THR A 491 22.89 39.53 29.47
C THR A 491 24.31 38.98 29.49
N ILE A 492 25.28 39.87 29.27
CA ILE A 492 26.72 39.62 29.47
C ILE A 492 27.21 40.68 30.47
N GLN A 493 27.74 40.26 31.62
CA GLN A 493 28.14 41.17 32.72
C GLN A 493 29.56 40.94 33.22
#